data_AF-A0A932G534-F1
#
_entry.id   AF-A0A932G534-F1
#
_cell.length_a   1.000
_cell.length_b   1.000
_cell.length_c   1.000
_cell.angle_alpha   90.00
_cell.angle_beta   90.00
_cell.angle_gamma   90.00
#
_symmetry.space_group_name_H-M   'P 1'
#
loop_
_entity.id
_entity.type
_entity.pdbx_description
1 polymer ?
#
loop_
_entity_poly.entity_id
_entity_poly.type
_entity_poly.pdbx_seq_one_letter_code
_entity_poly.pdbx_strand_id
1 'polypeptide(L)'
;MTAACLLALAASDTRANPANALSTNAAFAAHLAELEKRVPQGFTVVVQPPFVVLGDEAPGTVHRRATNTVKWTVDKLKQDYFKRDPQEIIDIWLFRDRVSYTNHARLLFNDTPTTPFGYLRCA
;
A
#
# COMPACT_ATOMS: atom_id res chain seq x y z
N MET A 1 -15.86 -49.03 -22.97
CA MET A 1 -14.78 -48.02 -23.06
C MET A 1 -15.38 -46.88 -23.87
N THR A 2 -15.61 -45.65 -23.39
CA THR A 2 -14.84 -44.82 -22.46
C THR A 2 -15.78 -43.72 -21.95
N ALA A 3 -15.84 -43.50 -20.63
CA ALA A 3 -16.58 -42.40 -20.03
C ALA A 3 -15.74 -41.12 -20.11
N ALA A 4 -16.25 -40.09 -20.79
CA ALA A 4 -15.64 -38.77 -20.82
C ALA A 4 -16.02 -38.01 -19.53
N CYS A 5 -15.10 -37.98 -18.58
CA CYS A 5 -15.21 -37.17 -17.37
C CYS A 5 -14.91 -35.71 -17.74
N LEU A 6 -15.94 -34.88 -17.91
CA LEU A 6 -15.80 -33.43 -17.95
C LEU A 6 -15.42 -32.94 -16.54
N LEU A 7 -14.15 -32.60 -16.32
CA LEU A 7 -13.78 -31.75 -15.19
C LEU A 7 -14.29 -30.33 -15.47
N ALA A 8 -15.37 -29.94 -14.79
CA ALA A 8 -15.71 -28.54 -14.63
C ALA A 8 -14.62 -27.88 -13.79
N LEU A 9 -13.85 -26.95 -14.39
CA LEU A 9 -13.04 -26.01 -13.62
C LEU A 9 -14.00 -25.13 -12.81
N ALA A 10 -14.04 -25.35 -11.50
CA ALA A 10 -14.62 -24.39 -10.58
C ALA A 10 -13.75 -23.12 -10.63
N ALA A 11 -14.29 -22.04 -11.19
CA ALA A 11 -13.73 -20.72 -10.99
C ALA A 11 -13.88 -20.37 -9.51
N SER A 12 -12.78 -20.41 -8.76
CA SER A 12 -12.73 -19.94 -7.38
C SER A 12 -12.97 -18.44 -7.37
N ASP A 13 -14.24 -18.06 -7.22
CA ASP A 13 -14.66 -16.70 -6.90
C ASP A 13 -13.95 -16.31 -5.59
N THR A 14 -12.98 -15.40 -5.68
CA THR A 14 -12.18 -14.94 -4.52
C THR A 14 -13.03 -13.96 -3.73
N ARG A 15 -14.14 -14.44 -3.16
CA ARG A 15 -14.76 -13.77 -2.02
C ARG A 15 -13.79 -13.90 -0.87
N ALA A 16 -13.33 -12.77 -0.34
CA ALA A 16 -12.35 -12.72 0.73
C ALA A 16 -12.74 -13.69 1.86
N ASN A 17 -11.95 -14.74 2.06
CA ASN A 17 -12.14 -15.69 3.15
C ASN A 17 -12.06 -14.92 4.48
N PRO A 18 -13.06 -14.98 5.38
CA PRO A 18 -13.08 -14.21 6.62
C PRO A 18 -11.87 -14.50 7.52
N ALA A 19 -11.32 -15.71 7.50
CA ALA A 19 -10.07 -16.03 8.20
C ALA A 19 -8.86 -15.27 7.64
N ASN A 20 -8.84 -15.07 6.32
CA ASN A 20 -7.79 -14.30 5.63
C ASN A 20 -7.95 -12.79 5.85
N ALA A 21 -9.19 -12.32 6.01
CA ALA A 21 -9.46 -10.92 6.35
C ALA A 21 -9.01 -10.61 7.80
N LEU A 22 -9.27 -11.51 8.75
CA LEU A 22 -8.82 -11.36 10.15
C LEU A 22 -7.29 -11.37 10.27
N SER A 23 -6.60 -12.27 9.56
CA SER A 23 -5.13 -12.27 9.53
C SER A 23 -4.55 -11.02 8.88
N THR A 24 -5.19 -10.52 7.81
CA THR A 24 -4.80 -9.26 7.16
C THR A 24 -4.95 -8.09 8.11
N ASN A 25 -6.08 -7.97 8.82
CA ASN A 25 -6.30 -6.91 9.79
C ASN A 25 -5.27 -6.95 10.93
N ALA A 26 -4.94 -8.15 11.43
CA ALA A 26 -3.91 -8.32 12.45
C ALA A 26 -2.51 -7.91 11.93
N ALA A 27 -2.18 -8.26 10.69
CA ALA A 27 -0.93 -7.85 10.06
C ALA A 27 -0.82 -6.32 9.92
N PHE A 28 -1.90 -5.65 9.47
CA PHE A 28 -1.94 -4.18 9.41
C PHE A 28 -1.84 -3.54 10.79
N ALA A 29 -2.52 -4.08 11.80
CA ALA A 29 -2.43 -3.54 13.16
C ALA A 29 -1.00 -3.62 13.71
N ALA A 30 -0.32 -4.75 13.53
CA ALA A 30 1.07 -4.93 13.93
C ALA A 30 2.00 -3.98 13.15
N HIS A 31 1.80 -3.87 11.83
CA HIS A 31 2.58 -2.97 10.97
C HIS A 31 2.42 -1.51 11.38
N LEU A 32 1.18 -1.05 11.62
CA LEU A 32 0.90 0.31 12.06
C LEU A 32 1.53 0.63 13.42
N ALA A 33 1.55 -0.33 14.36
CA ALA A 33 2.20 -0.15 15.66
C ALA A 33 3.73 0.03 15.53
N GLU A 34 4.38 -0.66 14.59
CA GLU A 34 5.80 -0.42 14.29
C GLU A 34 6.02 0.90 13.55
N LEU A 35 5.13 1.23 12.61
CA LEU A 35 5.20 2.43 11.81
C LEU A 35 5.05 3.69 12.67
N GLU A 36 4.12 3.69 13.64
CA GLU A 36 3.87 4.80 14.56
C GLU A 36 5.13 5.24 15.32
N LYS A 37 6.05 4.32 15.62
CA LYS A 37 7.33 4.62 16.30
C LYS A 37 8.27 5.50 15.45
N ARG A 38 8.07 5.55 14.14
CA ARG A 38 8.94 6.22 13.17
C ARG A 38 8.27 7.37 12.43
N VAL A 39 6.95 7.45 12.46
CA VAL A 39 6.19 8.49 11.77
C VAL A 39 6.42 9.84 12.45
N PRO A 40 6.91 10.86 11.73
CA PRO A 40 7.09 12.19 12.30
C PRO A 40 5.74 12.82 12.67
N GLN A 41 5.76 13.72 13.65
CA GLN A 41 4.57 14.50 13.98
C GLN A 41 4.05 15.28 12.77
N GLY A 42 2.73 15.35 12.63
CA GLY A 42 2.06 16.09 11.55
C GLY A 42 1.79 15.27 10.29
N PHE A 43 2.21 14.00 10.26
CA PHE A 43 1.80 13.07 9.20
C PHE A 43 0.38 12.54 9.46
N THR A 44 -0.37 12.42 8.37
CA THR A 44 -1.63 11.68 8.31
C THR A 44 -1.36 10.28 7.77
N VAL A 45 -1.90 9.26 8.42
CA VAL A 45 -1.78 7.85 8.03
C VAL A 45 -3.13 7.34 7.54
N VAL A 46 -3.17 6.76 6.34
CA VAL A 46 -4.37 6.25 5.70
C VAL A 46 -4.13 4.83 5.21
N VAL A 47 -4.87 3.87 5.75
CA VAL A 47 -4.80 2.46 5.33
C VAL A 47 -5.57 2.28 4.02
N GLN A 48 -4.91 1.75 2.99
CA GLN A 48 -5.47 1.45 1.66
C GLN A 48 -4.93 0.10 1.18
N PRO A 49 -5.44 -1.04 1.69
CA PRO A 49 -4.82 -2.34 1.47
C PRO A 49 -4.57 -2.64 -0.03
N PRO A 50 -3.41 -3.19 -0.41
CA PRO A 50 -2.31 -3.71 0.43
C PRO A 50 -1.30 -2.64 0.91
N PHE A 51 -1.62 -1.35 0.82
CA PHE A 51 -0.72 -0.24 1.12
C PHE A 51 -1.12 0.52 2.40
N VAL A 52 -0.17 1.24 2.97
CA VAL A 52 -0.41 2.34 3.91
C VAL A 52 0.11 3.62 3.28
N VAL A 53 -0.70 4.68 3.24
CA VAL A 53 -0.33 5.99 2.71
C VAL A 53 -0.06 6.93 3.88
N LEU A 54 1.11 7.56 3.87
CA LEU A 54 1.55 8.52 4.87
C LEU A 54 1.84 9.85 4.18
N GLY A 55 1.34 10.97 4.69
CA GLY A 55 1.69 12.26 4.12
C GLY A 55 1.60 13.43 5.10
N ASP A 56 2.38 14.46 4.83
CA ASP A 56 2.53 15.63 5.71
C ASP A 56 1.73 16.87 5.24
N GLU A 57 0.88 16.71 4.22
CA GLU A 57 -0.16 17.69 3.89
C GLU A 57 -1.30 17.65 4.94
N ALA A 58 -2.24 18.60 4.84
CA ALA A 58 -3.45 18.59 5.65
C ALA A 58 -4.21 17.25 5.50
N PRO A 59 -4.82 16.71 6.57
CA PRO A 59 -5.43 15.36 6.55
C PRO A 59 -6.42 15.14 5.40
N GLY A 60 -7.30 16.11 5.14
CA GLY A 60 -8.27 16.02 4.03
C GLY A 60 -7.61 15.91 2.65
N THR A 61 -6.43 16.51 2.46
CA THR A 61 -5.66 16.37 1.22
C THR A 61 -4.99 15.01 1.14
N VAL A 62 -4.41 14.51 2.23
CA VAL A 62 -3.82 13.16 2.26
C VAL A 62 -4.87 12.09 1.99
N HIS A 63 -6.04 12.17 2.64
CA HIS A 63 -7.17 11.28 2.35
C HIS A 63 -7.59 11.33 0.88
N ARG A 64 -7.75 12.54 0.31
CA ARG A 64 -8.11 12.71 -1.10
C ARG A 64 -7.09 12.06 -2.04
N ARG A 65 -5.78 12.24 -1.80
CA ARG A 65 -4.72 11.64 -2.62
C ARG A 65 -4.65 10.12 -2.44
N ALA A 66 -4.79 9.64 -1.20
CA ALA A 66 -4.81 8.21 -0.91
C ALA A 66 -5.95 7.49 -1.65
N THR A 67 -7.15 8.07 -1.66
CA THR A 67 -8.31 7.45 -2.32
C THR A 67 -8.34 7.71 -3.83
N ASN A 68 -8.23 8.96 -4.26
CA ASN A 68 -8.50 9.33 -5.66
C ASN A 68 -7.29 9.22 -6.57
N THR A 69 -6.09 9.05 -6.01
CA THR A 69 -4.86 8.87 -6.80
C THR A 69 -4.25 7.51 -6.53
N VAL A 70 -3.86 7.22 -5.29
CA VAL A 70 -3.14 5.98 -4.96
C VAL A 70 -4.03 4.76 -5.15
N LYS A 71 -5.14 4.66 -4.43
CA LYS A 71 -6.05 3.52 -4.54
C LYS A 71 -6.57 3.34 -5.96
N TRP A 72 -7.01 4.42 -6.61
CA TRP A 72 -7.49 4.36 -8.00
C TRP A 72 -6.42 3.79 -8.95
N THR A 73 -5.17 4.26 -8.84
CA THR A 73 -4.07 3.78 -9.68
C THR A 73 -3.75 2.31 -9.39
N VAL A 74 -3.67 1.94 -8.11
CA VAL A 74 -3.46 0.56 -7.67
C VAL A 74 -4.52 -0.37 -8.23
N ASP A 75 -5.80 -0.01 -8.11
CA ASP A 75 -6.91 -0.83 -8.58
C ASP A 75 -6.79 -1.07 -10.11
N LYS A 76 -6.45 -0.03 -10.88
CA LYS A 76 -6.24 -0.13 -12.33
C LYS A 76 -5.01 -0.96 -12.71
N LEU A 77 -3.88 -0.73 -12.05
CA LEU A 77 -2.68 -1.51 -12.31
C LEU A 77 -2.86 -2.99 -11.96
N LYS A 78 -3.54 -3.28 -10.84
CA LYS A 78 -3.86 -4.66 -10.45
C LYS A 78 -4.74 -5.35 -11.48
N GLN A 79 -5.78 -4.67 -11.94
CA GLN A 79 -6.69 -5.20 -12.96
C GLN A 79 -5.94 -5.66 -14.22
N ASP A 80 -4.98 -4.85 -14.68
CA ASP A 80 -4.37 -5.04 -16.00
C ASP A 80 -3.06 -5.84 -15.96
N TYR A 81 -2.30 -5.77 -14.86
CA TYR A 81 -0.92 -6.28 -14.82
C TYR A 81 -0.62 -7.30 -13.72
N PHE A 82 -1.44 -7.43 -12.67
CA PHE A 82 -1.10 -8.27 -11.52
C PHE A 82 -2.15 -9.34 -11.21
N LYS A 83 -1.68 -10.58 -11.01
CA LYS A 83 -2.55 -11.71 -10.62
C LYS A 83 -2.79 -11.80 -9.11
N ARG A 84 -1.93 -11.17 -8.31
CA ARG A 84 -1.91 -11.25 -6.84
C ARG A 84 -1.42 -9.93 -6.26
N ASP A 85 -1.83 -9.67 -5.04
CA ASP A 85 -1.27 -8.59 -4.24
C ASP A 85 0.19 -8.87 -3.86
N PRO A 86 0.99 -7.81 -3.58
CA PRO A 86 2.26 -7.96 -2.91
C PRO A 86 2.09 -8.71 -1.59
N GLN A 87 3.09 -9.52 -1.23
CA GLN A 87 3.08 -10.25 0.04
C GLN A 87 3.35 -9.33 1.24
N GLU A 88 4.05 -8.23 1.00
CA GLU A 88 4.43 -7.25 2.01
C GLU A 88 3.45 -6.06 2.01
N ILE A 89 3.24 -5.48 3.18
CA ILE A 89 2.55 -4.19 3.31
C ILE A 89 3.54 -3.10 2.87
N ILE A 90 3.16 -2.33 1.86
CA ILE A 90 4.01 -1.28 1.30
C ILE A 90 3.59 0.09 1.84
N ASP A 91 4.55 0.81 2.41
CA ASP A 91 4.37 2.19 2.88
C ASP A 91 4.65 3.20 1.77
N ILE A 92 3.64 4.00 1.43
CA ILE A 92 3.72 5.07 0.43
C ILE A 92 3.83 6.40 1.17
N TRP A 93 5.02 7.00 1.12
CA TRP A 93 5.29 8.30 1.73
C TRP A 93 5.08 9.43 0.72
N LEU A 94 4.05 10.25 0.92
CA LEU A 94 3.69 11.40 0.10
C LEU A 94 4.10 12.69 0.80
N PHE A 95 5.14 13.33 0.28
CA PHE A 95 5.64 14.59 0.83
C PHE A 95 5.04 15.80 0.10
N ARG A 96 4.66 16.84 0.85
CA ARG A 96 3.90 18.00 0.34
C ARG A 96 4.62 18.75 -0.79
N ASP A 97 5.95 18.83 -0.71
CA ASP A 97 6.80 19.57 -1.61
C ASP A 97 8.23 19.04 -1.61
N ARG A 98 9.09 19.64 -2.44
CA ARG A 98 10.49 19.26 -2.59
C ARG A 98 11.27 19.33 -1.27
N VAL A 99 11.05 20.38 -0.47
CA VAL A 99 11.80 20.60 0.77
C VAL A 99 11.41 19.55 1.80
N SER A 100 10.10 19.29 1.93
CA SER A 100 9.60 18.19 2.77
C SER A 100 10.17 16.85 2.31
N TYR A 101 10.15 16.57 1.01
CA TYR A 101 10.68 15.33 0.47
C TYR A 101 12.15 15.10 0.81
N THR A 102 13.01 16.10 0.55
CA THR A 102 14.45 15.96 0.81
C THR A 102 14.74 15.82 2.30
N ASN A 103 14.05 16.59 3.16
CA ASN A 103 14.28 16.57 4.59
C ASN A 103 13.80 15.25 5.22
N HIS A 104 12.61 14.79 4.85
CA HIS A 104 12.06 13.56 5.40
C HIS A 104 12.74 12.31 4.85
N ALA A 105 13.17 12.29 3.58
CA ALA A 105 13.98 11.19 3.07
C ALA A 105 15.28 11.03 3.87
N ARG A 106 15.93 12.14 4.23
CA ARG A 106 17.10 12.13 5.10
C ARG A 106 16.76 11.68 6.52
N LEU A 107 15.69 12.21 7.12
CA LEU A 107 15.30 11.89 8.48
C LEU A 107 14.89 10.43 8.66
N LEU A 108 14.05 9.91 7.76
CA LEU A 108 13.40 8.61 7.89
C LEU A 108 14.29 7.46 7.41
N PHE A 109 15.11 7.72 6.40
CA PHE A 109 15.85 6.69 5.67
C PHE A 109 17.36 6.97 5.57
N ASN A 110 17.84 8.06 6.16
CA ASN A 110 19.22 8.52 6.02
C ASN A 110 19.69 8.63 4.57
N ASP A 111 18.76 9.00 3.68
CA ASP A 111 18.98 9.03 2.23
C ASP A 111 19.04 10.46 1.68
N THR A 112 19.60 10.62 0.48
CA THR A 112 19.60 11.88 -0.29
C THR A 112 19.05 11.60 -1.68
N PRO A 113 17.78 11.94 -1.94
CA PRO A 113 17.14 11.62 -3.21
C PRO A 113 17.88 12.23 -4.40
N THR A 114 18.15 11.42 -5.43
CA THR A 114 18.78 11.86 -6.69
C THR A 114 17.75 12.25 -7.75
N THR A 115 16.49 11.89 -7.55
CA THR A 115 15.37 12.24 -8.44
C THR A 115 14.34 13.10 -7.69
N PRO A 116 13.60 13.97 -8.39
CA PRO A 116 12.53 14.76 -7.77
C PRO A 116 11.18 14.05 -7.75
N PHE A 117 11.06 12.85 -8.36
CA PHE A 117 9.77 12.20 -8.62
C PHE A 117 9.42 11.09 -7.62
N GLY A 118 10.32 10.79 -6.68
CA GLY A 118 10.20 9.65 -5.78
C GLY A 118 11.01 8.44 -6.25
N TYR A 119 11.09 7.44 -5.37
CA TYR A 119 11.75 6.16 -5.63
C TYR A 119 11.14 5.08 -4.73
N LEU A 120 11.29 3.83 -5.15
CA LEU A 120 11.01 2.67 -4.32
C LEU A 120 12.33 2.20 -3.68
N ARG A 121 12.28 1.88 -2.39
CA ARG A 121 13.41 1.30 -1.66
C ARG A 121 13.01 -0.09 -1.16
N CYS A 122 13.88 -1.08 -1.37
CA CYS A 122 13.81 -2.36 -0.67
C CYS A 122 14.43 -2.18 0.72
N ALA A 123 13.71 -2.61 1.75
CA ALA A 123 14.17 -2.53 3.14
C ALA A 123 15.07 -3.71 3.49
#